data_AF-A0A9X0CUG8-F1
#
_entry.id   AF-A0A9X0CUG8-F1
#
_cell.length_a   1.000
_cell.length_b   1.000
_cell.length_c   1.000
_cell.angle_alpha   90.00
_cell.angle_beta   90.00
_cell.angle_gamma   90.00
#
_symmetry.space_group_name_H-M   'P 1'
#
loop_
_entity.id
_entity.type
_entity.pdbx_description
1 polymer ?
#
loop_
_entity_poly.entity_id
_entity_poly.type
_entity_poly.pdbx_seq_one_letter_code
_entity_poly.pdbx_strand_id
1 'polypeptide(L)'
;MGHETNPSLTHNTHSANILVRPTGVFLSKMSFERSSFRRNFQGWVELNYGENSRTKTITRKKFNKICRYLLGEPQVETDAKFRFWVKSKGFRIAHAEDSQDYGVLYVPVKVPHTRSVEMLYPYEDKIGQSATRSQVVEYRRVAVADDFFDIISSVHINERGVHVGQKKTYKAVANTYAFLPREAVSYYLMRLQYLQTENPAV
;
A
#
# COMPACT_ATOMS: atom_id res chain seq x y z
N MET A 1 30.05 40.30 -62.71
CA MET A 1 29.19 39.12 -62.53
C MET A 1 29.99 38.06 -61.80
N GLY A 2 29.61 37.78 -60.56
CA GLY A 2 30.31 36.85 -59.67
C GLY A 2 29.70 36.96 -58.29
N HIS A 3 28.54 36.34 -58.10
CA HIS A 3 27.86 36.21 -56.81
C HIS A 3 28.52 35.06 -56.04
N GLU A 4 29.19 35.34 -54.93
CA GLU A 4 29.54 34.35 -53.92
C GLU A 4 28.54 34.43 -52.76
N THR A 5 27.85 33.32 -52.55
CA THR A 5 26.79 33.12 -51.56
C THR A 5 27.38 32.66 -50.23
N ASN A 6 27.12 33.41 -49.16
CA ASN A 6 27.29 33.00 -47.77
C ASN A 6 26.23 31.94 -47.39
N PRO A 7 26.59 30.80 -46.78
CA PRO A 7 25.63 29.96 -46.06
C PRO A 7 25.63 30.29 -44.57
N SER A 8 24.48 30.79 -44.13
CA SER A 8 24.06 31.01 -42.75
C SER A 8 24.08 29.72 -41.91
N LEU A 9 24.71 29.80 -40.73
CA LEU A 9 24.59 28.81 -39.65
C LEU A 9 23.15 28.76 -39.13
N THR A 10 22.45 27.66 -39.39
CA THR A 10 21.17 27.36 -38.75
C THR A 10 21.40 26.60 -37.45
N HIS A 11 20.84 27.14 -36.36
CA HIS A 11 20.78 26.50 -35.05
C HIS A 11 20.09 25.13 -35.12
N ASN A 12 20.76 24.14 -34.54
CA ASN A 12 20.30 22.77 -34.42
C ASN A 12 19.52 22.62 -33.11
N THR A 13 18.18 22.60 -33.17
CA THR A 13 17.31 22.20 -32.06
C THR A 13 16.06 21.53 -32.62
N HIS A 14 15.94 20.22 -32.43
CA HIS A 14 14.75 19.50 -31.97
C HIS A 14 15.02 17.99 -32.02
N SER A 15 15.55 17.43 -30.93
CA SER A 15 15.41 16.00 -30.66
C SER A 15 13.93 15.70 -30.43
N ALA A 16 13.30 15.06 -31.41
CA ALA A 16 11.99 14.46 -31.24
C ALA A 16 12.09 13.35 -30.18
N ASN A 17 11.43 13.54 -29.04
CA ASN A 17 11.15 12.47 -28.09
C ASN A 17 10.25 11.43 -28.78
N ILE A 18 10.84 10.32 -29.21
CA ILE A 18 10.11 9.15 -29.69
C ILE A 18 9.43 8.51 -28.47
N LEU A 19 8.15 8.79 -28.31
CA LEU A 19 7.27 8.04 -27.41
C LEU A 19 7.07 6.64 -28.01
N VAL A 20 7.98 5.71 -27.70
CA VAL A 20 7.81 4.30 -28.02
C VAL A 20 6.59 3.79 -27.25
N ARG A 21 5.48 3.58 -27.96
CA ARG A 21 4.32 2.87 -27.43
C ARG A 21 4.75 1.42 -27.15
N PRO A 22 4.62 0.90 -25.92
CA PRO A 22 5.01 -0.48 -25.64
C PRO A 22 4.16 -1.43 -26.50
N THR A 23 4.84 -2.33 -27.22
CA THR A 23 4.20 -3.33 -28.09
C THR A 23 3.37 -4.30 -27.26
N GLY A 24 2.30 -4.87 -27.86
CA GLY A 24 1.37 -5.76 -27.16
C GLY A 24 2.02 -6.99 -26.50
N VAL A 25 3.20 -7.40 -26.96
CA VAL A 25 4.01 -8.50 -26.40
C VAL A 25 4.71 -8.10 -25.10
N PHE A 26 5.15 -6.83 -24.97
CA PHE A 26 5.76 -6.32 -23.74
C PHE A 26 4.71 -6.15 -22.64
N LEU A 27 3.53 -5.65 -22.99
CA LEU A 27 2.39 -5.53 -22.07
C LEU A 27 1.88 -6.91 -21.60
N SER A 28 1.85 -7.92 -22.48
CA SER A 28 1.43 -9.28 -22.11
C SER A 28 2.45 -9.98 -21.21
N LYS A 29 3.76 -9.86 -21.50
CA LYS A 29 4.84 -10.39 -20.64
C LYS A 29 4.83 -9.74 -19.25
N MET A 30 4.69 -8.41 -19.17
CA MET A 30 4.59 -7.69 -17.89
C MET A 30 3.33 -8.07 -17.09
N SER A 31 2.19 -8.33 -17.75
CA SER A 31 0.96 -8.79 -17.11
C SER A 31 1.04 -10.23 -16.60
N PHE A 32 1.73 -11.12 -17.35
CA PHE A 32 1.97 -12.50 -16.97
C PHE A 32 2.95 -12.61 -15.80
N GLU A 33 4.04 -11.85 -15.83
CA GLU A 33 5.00 -11.77 -14.71
C GLU A 33 4.34 -11.21 -13.45
N ARG A 34 3.47 -10.20 -13.56
CA ARG A 34 2.64 -9.74 -12.42
C ARG A 34 1.72 -10.83 -11.90
N SER A 35 1.13 -11.64 -12.77
CA SER A 35 0.21 -12.73 -12.38
C SER A 35 0.94 -13.88 -11.67
N SER A 36 2.11 -14.28 -12.18
CA SER A 36 2.98 -15.27 -11.53
C SER A 36 3.53 -14.76 -10.19
N PHE A 37 3.98 -13.51 -10.16
CA PHE A 37 4.43 -12.85 -8.95
C PHE A 37 3.33 -12.78 -7.88
N ARG A 38 2.11 -12.36 -8.26
CA ARG A 38 0.95 -12.35 -7.36
C ARG A 38 0.69 -13.72 -6.74
N ARG A 39 0.71 -14.78 -7.55
CA ARG A 39 0.48 -16.15 -7.08
C ARG A 39 1.55 -16.61 -6.09
N ASN A 40 2.83 -16.36 -6.40
CA ASN A 40 3.95 -16.71 -5.53
C ASN A 40 3.90 -15.95 -4.20
N PHE A 41 3.62 -14.63 -4.27
CA PHE A 41 3.45 -13.80 -3.09
C PHE A 41 2.28 -14.26 -2.23
N GLN A 42 1.14 -14.55 -2.84
CA GLN A 42 -0.05 -15.03 -2.12
C GLN A 42 0.23 -16.38 -1.45
N GLY A 43 0.91 -17.30 -2.13
CA GLY A 43 1.31 -18.58 -1.54
C GLY A 43 2.22 -18.40 -0.33
N TRP A 44 3.20 -17.47 -0.42
CA TRP A 44 4.04 -17.14 0.74
C TRP A 44 3.24 -16.50 1.88
N VAL A 45 2.29 -15.60 1.59
CA VAL A 45 1.40 -15.01 2.60
C VAL A 45 0.54 -16.06 3.29
N GLU A 46 -0.05 -16.99 2.55
CA GLU A 46 -0.88 -18.06 3.12
C GLU A 46 -0.06 -18.94 4.08
N LEU A 47 1.15 -19.31 3.69
CA LEU A 47 2.05 -20.11 4.53
C LEU A 47 2.46 -19.40 5.82
N ASN A 48 2.65 -18.08 5.80
CA ASN A 48 3.16 -17.32 6.94
C ASN A 48 2.06 -16.67 7.80
N TYR A 49 0.92 -16.32 7.20
CA TYR A 49 -0.12 -15.48 7.79
C TYR A 49 -1.55 -16.01 7.58
N GLY A 50 -1.72 -17.14 6.89
CA GLY A 50 -3.01 -17.77 6.67
C GLY A 50 -3.64 -18.31 7.97
N GLU A 51 -4.77 -18.98 7.84
CA GLU A 51 -5.63 -19.40 8.97
C GLU A 51 -4.91 -20.30 9.99
N ASN A 52 -3.98 -21.13 9.51
CA ASN A 52 -3.22 -22.06 10.34
C ASN A 52 -2.01 -21.41 11.02
N SER A 53 -1.69 -20.16 10.68
CA SER A 53 -0.56 -19.44 11.25
C SER A 53 -0.88 -18.94 12.67
N ARG A 54 0.10 -19.05 13.59
CA ARG A 54 -0.02 -18.53 14.97
C ARG A 54 0.27 -17.02 15.06
N THR A 55 -0.12 -16.26 14.05
CA THR A 55 0.23 -14.85 13.93
C THR A 55 -0.94 -13.93 14.33
N LYS A 56 -0.61 -12.67 14.60
CA LYS A 56 -1.58 -11.60 14.94
C LYS A 56 -2.19 -10.93 13.70
N THR A 57 -1.96 -11.47 12.49
CA THR A 57 -2.54 -10.94 11.26
C THR A 57 -4.04 -11.23 11.20
N ILE A 58 -4.71 -10.44 10.36
CA ILE A 58 -6.14 -10.56 10.11
C ILE A 58 -6.31 -11.26 8.78
N THR A 59 -6.82 -12.48 8.79
CA THR A 59 -7.24 -13.20 7.58
C THR A 59 -8.66 -12.80 7.19
N ARG A 60 -9.13 -13.16 5.98
CA ARG A 60 -10.52 -12.91 5.58
C ARG A 60 -11.53 -13.50 6.58
N LYS A 61 -11.29 -14.71 7.08
CA LYS A 61 -12.19 -15.34 8.07
C LYS A 61 -12.21 -14.57 9.39
N LYS A 62 -11.04 -14.12 9.89
CA LYS A 62 -10.96 -13.28 11.08
C LYS A 62 -11.65 -11.94 10.86
N PHE A 63 -11.43 -11.29 9.71
CA PHE A 63 -12.10 -10.05 9.33
C PHE A 63 -13.62 -10.20 9.39
N ASN A 64 -14.17 -11.18 8.67
CA ASN A 64 -15.61 -11.45 8.65
C ASN A 64 -16.14 -11.73 10.06
N LYS A 65 -15.43 -12.56 10.85
CA LYS A 65 -15.83 -12.85 12.22
C LYS A 65 -15.87 -11.61 13.12
N ILE A 66 -14.90 -10.70 12.98
CA ILE A 66 -14.88 -9.42 13.70
C ILE A 66 -16.09 -8.58 13.28
N CYS A 67 -16.35 -8.46 11.98
CA CYS A 67 -17.45 -7.65 11.48
C CYS A 67 -18.81 -8.16 11.96
N ARG A 68 -19.09 -9.46 11.79
CA ARG A 68 -20.34 -10.07 12.25
C ARG A 68 -20.53 -9.90 13.77
N TYR A 69 -19.45 -10.03 14.55
CA TYR A 69 -19.49 -9.77 15.99
C TYR A 69 -19.83 -8.31 16.33
N LEU A 70 -19.23 -7.35 15.62
CA LEU A 70 -19.49 -5.92 15.83
C LEU A 70 -20.90 -5.50 15.39
N LEU A 71 -21.47 -6.16 14.38
CA LEU A 71 -22.85 -5.98 13.95
C LEU A 71 -23.88 -6.67 14.87
N GLY A 72 -23.41 -7.44 15.86
CA GLY A 72 -24.29 -8.12 16.82
C GLY A 72 -25.02 -9.32 16.23
N GLU A 73 -24.50 -9.95 15.18
CA GLU A 73 -25.14 -11.12 14.58
C GLU A 73 -25.20 -12.30 15.57
N PRO A 74 -26.38 -12.89 15.82
CA PRO A 74 -26.58 -13.88 16.89
C PRO A 74 -25.88 -15.23 16.62
N GLN A 75 -25.52 -15.51 15.36
CA GLN A 75 -24.89 -16.77 14.94
C GLN A 75 -23.36 -16.77 15.03
N VAL A 76 -22.74 -15.72 15.58
CA VAL A 76 -21.27 -15.61 15.65
C VAL A 76 -20.75 -16.25 16.93
N GLU A 77 -20.22 -17.46 16.81
CA GLU A 77 -19.55 -18.12 17.92
C GLU A 77 -18.28 -17.37 18.36
N THR A 78 -18.28 -16.85 19.59
CA THR A 78 -17.13 -16.12 20.15
C THR A 78 -16.77 -16.63 21.54
N ASP A 79 -15.47 -16.80 21.78
CA ASP A 79 -14.93 -17.06 23.12
C ASP A 79 -14.58 -15.76 23.85
N ALA A 80 -14.29 -15.85 25.15
CA ALA A 80 -13.94 -14.69 25.96
C ALA A 80 -12.65 -13.98 25.51
N LYS A 81 -11.65 -14.73 25.00
CA LYS A 81 -10.38 -14.17 24.54
C LYS A 81 -10.59 -13.33 23.28
N PHE A 82 -11.39 -13.82 22.35
CA PHE A 82 -11.78 -13.12 21.14
C PHE A 82 -12.51 -11.82 21.47
N ARG A 83 -13.54 -11.88 22.31
CA ARG A 83 -14.30 -10.68 22.71
C ARG A 83 -13.42 -9.64 23.39
N PHE A 84 -12.57 -10.07 24.32
CA PHE A 84 -11.61 -9.19 24.99
C PHE A 84 -10.65 -8.55 24.00
N TRP A 85 -10.09 -9.34 23.08
CA TRP A 85 -9.16 -8.84 22.06
C TRP A 85 -9.81 -7.83 21.12
N VAL A 86 -11.02 -8.12 20.61
CA VAL A 86 -11.75 -7.18 19.73
C VAL A 86 -12.02 -5.86 20.44
N LYS A 87 -12.52 -5.91 21.69
CA LYS A 87 -12.76 -4.70 22.50
C LYS A 87 -11.46 -3.95 22.80
N SER A 88 -10.38 -4.65 23.16
CA SER A 88 -9.07 -4.08 23.47
C SER A 88 -8.43 -3.38 22.27
N LYS A 89 -8.61 -3.93 21.06
CA LYS A 89 -8.11 -3.31 19.82
C LYS A 89 -8.95 -2.14 19.33
N GLY A 90 -10.21 -2.05 19.75
CA GLY A 90 -11.09 -0.93 19.41
C GLY A 90 -11.49 -0.92 17.93
N PHE A 91 -11.76 -2.09 17.36
CA PHE A 91 -12.22 -2.21 15.97
C PHE A 91 -13.51 -1.44 15.74
N ARG A 92 -13.60 -0.77 14.58
CA ARG A 92 -14.79 -0.04 14.12
C ARG A 92 -15.04 -0.34 12.65
N ILE A 93 -16.30 -0.56 12.28
CA ILE A 93 -16.71 -0.70 10.89
C ILE A 93 -17.02 0.70 10.34
N ALA A 94 -16.48 1.03 9.17
CA ALA A 94 -17.01 2.09 8.33
C ALA A 94 -17.77 1.42 7.18
N HIS A 95 -19.08 1.69 7.10
CA HIS A 95 -19.91 1.19 6.02
C HIS A 95 -19.65 1.97 4.74
N ALA A 96 -19.63 1.27 3.61
CA ALA A 96 -19.95 1.88 2.33
C ALA A 96 -21.46 1.73 2.16
N GLU A 97 -22.16 2.83 1.89
CA GLU A 97 -23.64 2.93 1.92
C GLU A 97 -24.36 1.86 1.06
N ASP A 98 -23.67 1.22 0.10
CA ASP A 98 -24.31 0.39 -0.94
C ASP A 98 -23.71 -1.03 -1.14
N SER A 99 -22.93 -1.57 -0.20
CA SER A 99 -22.26 -2.88 -0.38
C SER A 99 -22.79 -3.97 0.56
N GLN A 100 -23.05 -5.18 0.03
CA GLN A 100 -23.30 -6.40 0.83
C GLN A 100 -22.06 -6.86 1.63
N ASP A 101 -20.90 -6.26 1.37
CA ASP A 101 -19.67 -6.48 2.13
C ASP A 101 -19.65 -5.66 3.43
N TYR A 102 -18.98 -6.17 4.46
CA TYR A 102 -18.83 -5.54 5.77
C TYR A 102 -18.07 -4.19 5.77
N GLY A 103 -17.80 -3.58 4.61
CA GLY A 103 -17.09 -2.31 4.47
C GLY A 103 -15.61 -2.41 4.87
N VAL A 104 -15.11 -1.36 5.54
CA VAL A 104 -13.71 -1.26 5.96
C VAL A 104 -13.60 -1.26 7.48
N LEU A 105 -12.75 -2.13 8.04
CA LEU A 105 -12.42 -2.10 9.46
C LEU A 105 -11.31 -1.08 9.74
N TYR A 106 -11.47 -0.34 10.83
CA TYR A 106 -10.49 0.60 11.36
C TYR A 106 -10.12 0.25 12.80
N VAL A 107 -8.90 0.61 13.20
CA VAL A 107 -8.45 0.59 14.59
C VAL A 107 -7.78 1.91 14.99
N PRO A 108 -7.94 2.35 16.24
CA PRO A 108 -7.19 3.47 16.78
C PRO A 108 -5.71 3.09 16.94
N VAL A 109 -4.83 3.99 16.52
CA VAL A 109 -3.38 3.90 16.64
C VAL A 109 -2.87 5.16 17.33
N LYS A 110 -2.21 4.98 18.47
CA LYS A 110 -1.54 6.09 19.16
C LYS A 110 -0.30 6.50 18.36
N VAL A 111 -0.23 7.77 17.99
CA VAL A 111 0.90 8.36 17.29
C VAL A 111 1.50 9.54 18.06
N PRO A 112 2.80 9.80 17.90
CA PRO A 112 3.40 11.03 18.42
C PRO A 112 2.75 12.27 17.80
N HIS A 113 2.48 13.30 18.62
CA HIS A 113 1.89 14.58 18.19
C HIS A 113 2.60 15.22 16.98
N THR A 114 3.93 15.10 16.92
CA THR A 114 4.73 15.70 15.85
C THR A 114 4.37 15.16 14.47
N ARG A 115 3.89 13.91 14.39
CA ARG A 115 3.52 13.26 13.13
C ARG A 115 2.15 13.71 12.59
N SER A 116 1.22 14.03 13.48
CA SER A 116 -0.12 14.52 13.08
C SER A 116 -0.07 15.98 12.63
N VAL A 117 0.76 16.80 13.28
CA VAL A 117 0.89 18.25 12.95
C VAL A 117 1.63 18.47 11.62
N GLU A 118 2.70 17.72 11.34
CA GLU A 118 3.46 17.82 10.08
C GLU A 118 2.61 17.53 8.82
N MET A 119 1.50 16.79 8.95
CA MET A 119 0.56 16.48 7.86
C MET A 119 -0.63 17.45 7.77
N LEU A 120 -1.00 18.13 8.86
CA LEU A 120 -2.16 19.03 8.86
C LEU A 120 -1.79 20.50 8.58
N TYR A 121 -0.57 20.93 8.90
CA TYR A 121 -0.10 22.30 8.68
C TYR A 121 1.37 22.33 8.22
N PRO A 122 1.65 22.29 6.91
CA PRO A 122 3.01 22.36 6.38
C PRO A 122 3.64 23.77 6.44
N TYR A 123 2.91 24.78 6.90
CA TYR A 123 3.40 26.16 7.02
C TYR A 123 2.84 26.80 8.29
N GLU A 124 3.52 26.66 9.42
CA GLU A 124 3.46 27.65 10.51
C GLU A 124 4.82 27.63 11.24
N ASP A 125 5.29 28.83 11.53
CA ASP A 125 6.63 29.11 12.02
C ASP A 125 6.83 28.63 13.46
N LYS A 126 8.09 28.35 13.80
CA LYS A 126 8.48 27.74 15.08
C LYS A 126 8.24 28.69 16.26
N ILE A 127 7.04 28.65 16.85
CA ILE A 127 6.81 29.28 18.15
C ILE A 127 6.57 28.20 19.19
N GLY A 128 7.56 28.08 20.09
CA GLY A 128 7.63 27.06 21.13
C GLY A 128 6.45 27.12 22.08
N GLN A 129 5.67 26.04 22.11
CA GLN A 129 4.73 25.76 23.18
C GLN A 129 5.01 24.36 23.72
N SER A 130 5.35 24.36 25.01
CA SER A 130 5.55 23.25 25.95
C SER A 130 5.12 21.87 25.45
N ALA A 131 6.11 21.05 25.09
CA ALA A 131 5.95 19.67 24.66
C ALA A 131 5.57 18.76 25.83
N THR A 132 4.33 18.87 26.31
CA THR A 132 3.67 17.67 26.85
C THR A 132 3.54 16.70 25.69
N ARG A 133 4.10 15.50 25.86
CA ARG A 133 4.22 14.44 24.85
C ARG A 133 2.86 13.79 24.55
N SER A 134 1.88 14.63 24.18
CA SER A 134 0.48 14.30 23.96
C SER A 134 0.36 13.35 22.78
N GLN A 135 0.04 12.08 23.04
CA GLN A 135 -0.21 11.12 21.95
C GLN A 135 -1.56 11.47 21.31
N VAL A 136 -1.60 11.56 19.98
CA VAL A 136 -2.84 11.72 19.23
C VAL A 136 -3.32 10.33 18.78
N VAL A 137 -4.63 10.11 18.72
CA VAL A 137 -5.21 8.87 18.20
C VAL A 137 -5.58 9.08 16.73
N GLU A 138 -4.91 8.35 15.85
CA GLU A 138 -5.27 8.24 14.43
C GLU A 138 -6.01 6.93 14.19
N TYR A 139 -6.92 6.89 13.22
CA TYR A 139 -7.52 5.63 12.77
C TYR A 139 -6.82 5.10 11.54
N ARG A 140 -6.48 3.81 11.54
CA ARG A 140 -5.88 3.12 10.38
C ARG A 140 -6.75 1.97 9.92
N ARG A 141 -6.77 1.75 8.60
CA ARG A 141 -7.46 0.64 7.96
C ARG A 141 -6.83 -0.67 8.39
N VAL A 142 -7.62 -1.66 8.72
CA VAL A 142 -7.12 -3.01 9.02
C VAL A 142 -6.76 -3.68 7.69
N ALA A 143 -5.49 -4.04 7.53
CA ALA A 143 -5.07 -4.85 6.40
C ALA A 143 -5.45 -6.31 6.61
N VAL A 144 -6.09 -6.89 5.61
CA VAL A 144 -6.40 -8.31 5.56
C VAL A 144 -5.26 -9.02 4.81
N ALA A 145 -4.79 -10.16 5.33
CA ALA A 145 -3.67 -10.91 4.78
C ALA A 145 -3.86 -11.21 3.30
N ASP A 146 -5.08 -11.63 2.93
CA ASP A 146 -5.48 -11.91 1.56
C ASP A 146 -5.29 -10.72 0.60
N ASP A 147 -5.40 -9.49 1.13
CA ASP A 147 -5.31 -8.24 0.37
C ASP A 147 -3.91 -7.64 0.37
N PHE A 148 -2.92 -8.27 1.04
CA PHE A 148 -1.58 -7.68 1.17
C PHE A 148 -0.94 -7.34 -0.18
N PHE A 149 -1.11 -8.20 -1.19
CA PHE A 149 -0.59 -7.92 -2.52
C PHE A 149 -1.21 -6.66 -3.12
N ASP A 150 -2.53 -6.55 -3.09
CA ASP A 150 -3.27 -5.45 -3.71
C ASP A 150 -3.03 -4.13 -2.95
N ILE A 151 -2.92 -4.20 -1.62
CA ILE A 151 -2.53 -3.06 -0.76
C ILE A 151 -1.11 -2.58 -1.10
N ILE A 152 -0.12 -3.47 -1.12
CA ILE A 152 1.28 -3.06 -1.33
C ILE A 152 1.47 -2.59 -2.77
N SER A 153 0.89 -3.29 -3.74
CA SER A 153 1.05 -2.97 -5.16
C SER A 153 0.42 -1.64 -5.53
N SER A 154 -0.76 -1.30 -5.01
CA SER A 154 -1.41 0.00 -5.25
C SER A 154 -0.63 1.18 -4.68
N VAL A 155 0.07 0.99 -3.55
CA VAL A 155 0.93 2.02 -2.95
C VAL A 155 2.29 2.10 -3.65
N HIS A 156 2.82 0.97 -4.10
CA HIS A 156 4.15 0.90 -4.67
C HIS A 156 4.18 1.26 -6.16
N ILE A 157 3.13 0.95 -6.91
CA ILE A 157 3.04 1.22 -8.35
C ILE A 157 1.91 2.20 -8.54
N ASN A 158 2.21 3.41 -9.00
CA ASN A 158 1.17 4.41 -9.25
C ASN A 158 0.33 4.04 -10.49
N GLU A 159 -0.77 4.75 -10.72
CA GLU A 159 -1.69 4.52 -11.85
C GLU A 159 -1.02 4.59 -13.24
N ARG A 160 0.14 5.26 -13.32
CA ARG A 160 0.97 5.37 -14.53
C ARG A 160 2.00 4.25 -14.67
N GLY A 161 2.00 3.26 -13.77
CA GLY A 161 2.95 2.16 -13.75
C GLY A 161 4.32 2.49 -13.16
N VAL A 162 4.51 3.67 -12.58
CA VAL A 162 5.80 4.12 -12.03
C VAL A 162 5.96 3.64 -10.58
N HIS A 163 7.13 3.07 -10.31
CA HIS A 163 7.50 2.58 -8.98
C HIS A 163 7.81 3.73 -8.02
N VAL A 164 7.16 3.71 -6.87
CA VAL A 164 7.42 4.57 -5.73
C VAL A 164 8.62 3.99 -4.97
N GLY A 165 9.59 4.84 -4.59
CA GLY A 165 10.77 4.40 -3.86
C GLY A 165 10.41 3.65 -2.55
N GLN A 166 11.17 2.61 -2.24
CA GLN A 166 10.88 1.68 -1.13
C GLN A 166 10.54 2.40 0.19
N LYS A 167 11.35 3.40 0.59
CA LYS A 167 11.12 4.20 1.82
C LYS A 167 9.75 4.88 1.84
N LYS A 168 9.30 5.41 0.69
CA LYS A 168 7.98 6.04 0.56
C LYS A 168 6.87 5.00 0.66
N THR A 169 7.04 3.82 0.03
CA THR A 169 6.08 2.70 0.15
C THR A 169 5.91 2.25 1.60
N TYR A 170 7.00 1.99 2.34
CA TYR A 170 6.90 1.62 3.75
C TYR A 170 6.18 2.68 4.58
N LYS A 171 6.53 3.96 4.40
CA LYS A 171 5.89 5.06 5.13
C LYS A 171 4.38 5.12 4.82
N ALA A 172 4.00 5.09 3.55
CA ALA A 172 2.60 5.16 3.14
C ALA A 172 1.78 3.97 3.65
N VAL A 173 2.29 2.73 3.51
CA VAL A 173 1.63 1.53 4.03
C VAL A 173 1.45 1.62 5.56
N ALA A 174 2.52 1.94 6.30
CA ALA A 174 2.47 2.04 7.76
C ALA A 174 1.56 3.19 8.26
N ASN A 175 1.38 4.25 7.47
CA ASN A 175 0.50 5.35 7.82
C ASN A 175 -0.97 5.02 7.59
N THR A 176 -1.27 4.24 6.57
CA THR A 176 -2.64 3.98 6.13
C THR A 176 -3.22 2.72 6.78
N TYR A 177 -2.38 1.69 6.96
CA TYR A 177 -2.82 0.38 7.38
C TYR A 177 -2.25 -0.03 8.74
N ALA A 178 -3.07 -0.75 9.49
CA ALA A 178 -2.71 -1.53 10.67
C ALA A 178 -2.70 -3.03 10.32
N PHE A 179 -2.02 -3.85 11.11
CA PHE A 179 -1.93 -5.31 10.95
C PHE A 179 -1.26 -5.79 9.64
N LEU A 180 -0.56 -4.91 8.92
CA LEU A 180 0.29 -5.30 7.78
C LEU A 180 1.75 -5.46 8.26
N PRO A 181 2.29 -6.69 8.31
CA PRO A 181 3.66 -6.95 8.78
C PRO A 181 4.70 -6.30 7.86
N ARG A 182 5.78 -5.77 8.44
CA ARG A 182 6.86 -5.15 7.65
C ARG A 182 7.52 -6.16 6.73
N GLU A 183 7.62 -7.40 7.18
CA GLU A 183 8.21 -8.54 6.47
C GLU A 183 7.46 -8.82 5.16
N ALA A 184 6.13 -8.68 5.15
CA ALA A 184 5.33 -8.82 3.94
C ALA A 184 5.66 -7.72 2.91
N VAL A 185 5.84 -6.48 3.36
CA VAL A 185 6.27 -5.36 2.50
C VAL A 185 7.67 -5.61 1.97
N SER A 186 8.60 -6.02 2.83
CA SER A 186 9.99 -6.33 2.44
C SER A 186 10.04 -7.44 1.40
N TYR A 187 9.31 -8.54 1.63
CA TYR A 187 9.26 -9.67 0.71
C TYR A 187 8.72 -9.25 -0.67
N TYR A 188 7.66 -8.43 -0.69
CA TYR A 188 7.12 -7.88 -1.93
C TYR A 188 8.16 -7.05 -2.69
N LEU A 189 8.76 -6.06 -2.04
CA LEU A 189 9.69 -5.11 -2.66
C LEU A 189 10.96 -5.81 -3.16
N MET A 190 11.51 -6.72 -2.36
CA MET A 190 12.71 -7.48 -2.71
C MET A 190 12.45 -8.39 -3.90
N ARG A 191 11.31 -9.09 -3.93
CA ARG A 191 10.99 -10.00 -5.03
C ARG A 191 10.68 -9.24 -6.32
N LEU A 192 10.04 -8.08 -6.23
CA LEU A 192 9.81 -7.21 -7.39
C LEU A 192 11.11 -6.65 -7.95
N GLN A 193 12.02 -6.20 -7.08
CA GLN A 193 13.35 -5.73 -7.50
C GLN A 193 14.13 -6.84 -8.22
N TYR A 194 14.11 -8.07 -7.68
CA TYR A 194 14.75 -9.22 -8.31
C TYR A 194 14.22 -9.50 -9.73
N LEU A 195 12.89 -9.48 -9.90
CA LEU A 195 12.27 -9.68 -11.21
C LEU A 195 12.63 -8.57 -12.22
N GLN A 196 12.85 -7.33 -11.75
CA GLN A 196 13.31 -6.23 -12.59
C GLN A 196 14.78 -6.38 -12.99
N THR A 197 15.62 -6.92 -12.10
CA THR A 197 17.06 -7.12 -12.37
C THR A 197 17.36 -8.36 -13.20
N GLU A 198 16.48 -9.38 -13.19
CA GLU A 198 16.63 -10.58 -14.02
C GLU A 198 16.02 -10.46 -15.43
N ASN A 199 15.20 -9.42 -15.67
CA ASN A 199 14.77 -9.00 -17.01
C ASN A 199 15.34 -7.60 -17.33
N PRO A 200 16.68 -7.41 -17.40
CA PRO A 200 17.18 -6.27 -18.13
C PRO A 200 16.82 -6.52 -19.60
N ALA A 201 16.10 -5.59 -20.21
CA ALA A 201 15.59 -5.67 -21.57
C ALA A 201 16.53 -6.38 -22.57
N VAL A 202 15.94 -7.28 -23.38
CA VAL A 202 16.33 -7.43 -24.80
C VAL A 202 16.15 -6.07 -25.48
#